data_AF-A0A146M5L8-F1
#
_entry.id   AF-A0A146M5L8-F1
#
_cell.length_a   1.000
_cell.length_b   1.000
_cell.length_c   1.000
_cell.angle_alpha   90.00
_cell.angle_beta   90.00
_cell.angle_gamma   90.00
#
_symmetry.space_group_name_H-M   'P 1'
#
loop_
_entity.id
_entity.type
_entity.pdbx_description
1 polymer ?
#
loop_
_entity_poly.entity_id
_entity_poly.type
_entity_poly.pdbx_seq_one_letter_code
_entity_poly.pdbx_strand_id
1 'polypeptide(L)'
;MCLAQLQIAKLQQILLQLVQTIKFELYHVNPLTVLLLERSIQYPHSIGHRMYWLLQNEITCDPQHTERFGLLLEAMLVFHPATCAELLYQQELINKIQNLAEVVVYSSKKMNSKELNRLYTHRLSELNETFFHYLPNNSVQLPISPKIHVHSLLVDQCKIMSSKMVPLWLVLKNVDTVVTVPPTFIMFKVGDDLRQDMLTLQILRLMDSIWLNENMDLRLSPYRVMATGNTVDNNRGCGIIEVVVRSCTTAGIQMTYGGGAGGAFKL
;
A
#
# COMPACT_ATOMS: atom_id res chain seq x y z
N MET A 1 -27.84 -15.31 -1.75
CA MET A 1 -26.51 -15.94 -1.94
C MET A 1 -25.77 -15.88 -0.60
N CYS A 2 -25.36 -17.02 -0.02
CA CYS A 2 -24.69 -17.04 1.27
C CYS A 2 -23.20 -16.67 1.12
N LEU A 3 -22.67 -15.78 1.97
CA LEU A 3 -21.25 -15.38 1.94
C LEU A 3 -20.30 -16.59 2.08
N ALA A 4 -20.71 -17.63 2.81
CA ALA A 4 -19.93 -18.85 2.98
C ALA A 4 -19.74 -19.66 1.67
N GLN A 5 -20.59 -19.46 0.68
CA GLN A 5 -20.51 -20.15 -0.63
C GLN A 5 -19.74 -19.32 -1.67
N LEU A 6 -19.27 -18.13 -1.30
CA LEU A 6 -18.64 -17.21 -2.22
C LEU A 6 -17.22 -17.70 -2.57
N GLN A 7 -16.89 -17.66 -3.87
CA GLN A 7 -15.53 -17.97 -4.33
C GLN A 7 -14.52 -16.98 -3.73
N ILE A 8 -13.30 -17.45 -3.43
CA ILE A 8 -12.27 -16.63 -2.78
C ILE A 8 -11.90 -15.38 -3.58
N ALA A 9 -11.87 -15.49 -4.92
CA ALA A 9 -11.63 -14.34 -5.78
C ALA A 9 -12.71 -13.26 -5.60
N LYS A 10 -13.99 -13.63 -5.54
CA LYS A 10 -15.10 -12.71 -5.27
C LYS A 10 -15.03 -12.17 -3.84
N LEU A 11 -14.60 -12.99 -2.87
CA LEU A 11 -14.52 -12.57 -1.46
C LEU A 11 -13.46 -11.49 -1.32
N GLN A 12 -12.31 -11.70 -1.95
CA GLN A 12 -11.23 -10.72 -2.02
C GLN A 12 -11.68 -9.42 -2.67
N GLN A 13 -12.56 -9.46 -3.69
CA GLN A 13 -13.10 -8.26 -4.34
C GLN A 13 -13.98 -7.41 -3.42
N ILE A 14 -14.64 -7.99 -2.41
CA ILE A 14 -15.52 -7.28 -1.47
C ILE A 14 -14.99 -7.23 -0.03
N LEU A 15 -13.78 -7.72 0.21
CA LEU A 15 -13.21 -7.87 1.55
C LEU A 15 -13.13 -6.55 2.32
N LEU A 16 -12.81 -5.43 1.65
CA LEU A 16 -12.83 -4.11 2.28
C LEU A 16 -14.21 -3.80 2.87
N GLN A 17 -15.26 -3.96 2.08
CA GLN A 17 -16.65 -3.69 2.50
C GLN A 17 -17.04 -4.60 3.67
N LEU A 18 -16.68 -5.88 3.61
CA LEU A 18 -16.95 -6.82 4.69
C LEU A 18 -16.24 -6.43 5.99
N VAL A 19 -14.98 -6.00 5.93
CA VAL A 19 -14.27 -5.48 7.11
C VAL A 19 -14.97 -4.23 7.65
N GLN A 20 -15.44 -3.31 6.80
CA GLN A 20 -16.20 -2.15 7.24
C GLN A 20 -17.53 -2.54 7.90
N THR A 21 -18.21 -3.59 7.42
CA THR A 21 -19.49 -4.01 8.02
C THR A 21 -19.36 -4.52 9.44
N ILE A 22 -18.16 -4.97 9.85
CA ILE A 22 -17.89 -5.39 11.24
C ILE A 22 -18.16 -4.26 12.24
N LYS A 23 -18.05 -2.98 11.83
CA LYS A 23 -18.34 -1.83 12.70
C LYS A 23 -19.81 -1.78 13.15
N PHE A 24 -20.73 -2.33 12.35
CA PHE A 24 -22.16 -2.34 12.64
C PHE A 24 -22.61 -3.56 13.45
N GLU A 25 -21.71 -4.51 13.72
CA GLU A 25 -22.03 -5.70 14.49
C GLU A 25 -22.24 -5.36 15.97
N LEU A 26 -23.21 -6.00 16.62
CA LEU A 26 -23.48 -5.75 18.03
C LEU A 26 -22.42 -6.38 18.94
N TYR A 27 -21.88 -7.53 18.53
CA TYR A 27 -20.93 -8.32 19.32
C TYR A 27 -19.60 -8.48 18.56
N HIS A 28 -18.48 -8.56 19.31
CA HIS A 28 -17.15 -8.80 18.74
C HIS A 28 -17.09 -10.14 17.98
N VAL A 29 -17.65 -11.18 18.57
CA VAL A 29 -17.82 -12.49 17.94
C VAL A 29 -19.19 -12.55 17.29
N ASN A 30 -19.19 -12.73 15.97
CA ASN A 30 -20.40 -12.85 15.18
C ASN A 30 -20.11 -13.72 13.95
N PRO A 31 -21.13 -14.19 13.21
CA PRO A 31 -20.92 -15.07 12.06
C PRO A 31 -20.00 -14.49 10.99
N LEU A 32 -20.00 -13.16 10.79
CA LEU A 32 -19.13 -12.50 9.82
C LEU A 32 -17.66 -12.53 10.27
N THR A 33 -17.37 -12.20 11.53
CA THR A 33 -15.99 -12.21 12.04
C THR A 33 -15.42 -13.62 12.06
N VAL A 34 -16.23 -14.63 12.42
CA VAL A 34 -15.85 -16.05 12.34
C VAL A 34 -15.55 -16.45 10.89
N LEU A 35 -16.46 -16.15 9.95
CA LEU A 35 -16.25 -16.47 8.53
C LEU A 35 -14.96 -15.83 7.99
N LEU A 36 -14.72 -14.55 8.29
CA LEU A 36 -13.54 -13.84 7.79
C LEU A 36 -12.24 -14.41 8.40
N LEU A 37 -12.24 -14.79 9.68
CA LEU A 37 -11.12 -15.49 10.33
C LEU A 37 -10.84 -16.84 9.68
N GLU A 38 -11.87 -17.67 9.49
CA GLU A 38 -11.70 -18.98 8.84
C GLU A 38 -11.08 -18.83 7.44
N ARG A 39 -11.56 -17.85 6.66
CA ARG A 39 -11.04 -17.59 5.30
C ARG A 39 -9.65 -16.97 5.29
N SER A 40 -9.33 -16.12 6.26
CA SER A 40 -7.98 -15.56 6.38
C SER A 40 -6.95 -16.64 6.71
N ILE A 41 -7.31 -17.58 7.58
CA ILE A 41 -6.47 -18.72 7.95
C ILE A 41 -6.32 -19.70 6.79
N GLN A 42 -7.41 -20.03 6.09
CA GLN A 42 -7.38 -20.97 4.96
C GLN A 42 -6.67 -20.40 3.73
N TYR A 43 -6.73 -19.08 3.52
CA TYR A 43 -6.14 -18.41 2.35
C TYR A 43 -5.25 -17.23 2.78
N PRO A 44 -4.11 -17.49 3.42
CA PRO A 44 -3.27 -16.46 4.04
C PRO A 44 -2.77 -15.42 3.04
N HIS A 45 -2.37 -15.80 1.82
CA HIS A 45 -1.88 -14.84 0.82
C HIS A 45 -2.99 -14.06 0.09
N SER A 46 -4.21 -14.60 0.02
CA SER A 46 -5.30 -13.97 -0.76
C SER A 46 -6.24 -13.14 0.12
N ILE A 47 -6.56 -13.65 1.30
CA ILE A 47 -7.47 -13.04 2.27
C ILE A 47 -6.69 -12.53 3.48
N GLY A 48 -5.88 -13.38 4.13
CA GLY A 48 -5.23 -13.03 5.40
C GLY A 48 -4.32 -11.81 5.33
N HIS A 49 -3.42 -11.75 4.35
CA HIS A 49 -2.53 -10.61 4.14
C HIS A 49 -3.31 -9.31 3.88
N ARG A 50 -4.36 -9.37 3.05
CA ARG A 50 -5.17 -8.16 2.78
C ARG A 50 -5.97 -7.77 4.01
N MET A 51 -6.56 -8.73 4.71
CA MET A 51 -7.30 -8.51 5.94
C MET A 51 -6.40 -7.90 7.02
N TYR A 52 -5.15 -8.36 7.18
CA TYR A 52 -4.17 -7.76 8.09
C TYR A 52 -4.07 -6.25 7.88
N TRP A 53 -3.77 -5.81 6.65
CA TRP A 53 -3.60 -4.38 6.36
C TRP A 53 -4.90 -3.58 6.52
N LEU A 54 -6.04 -4.18 6.21
CA LEU A 54 -7.35 -3.55 6.45
C LEU A 54 -7.62 -3.35 7.95
N LEU A 55 -7.36 -4.38 8.77
CA LEU A 55 -7.54 -4.30 10.22
C LEU A 55 -6.54 -3.34 10.85
N GLN A 56 -5.28 -3.43 10.46
CA GLN A 56 -4.21 -2.56 10.95
C GLN A 56 -4.54 -1.09 10.72
N ASN A 57 -5.08 -0.77 9.54
CA ASN A 57 -5.51 0.59 9.22
C ASN A 57 -6.65 1.06 10.15
N GLU A 58 -7.69 0.24 10.35
CA GLU A 58 -8.79 0.59 11.26
C GLU A 58 -8.33 0.75 12.72
N ILE A 59 -7.44 -0.13 13.19
CA ILE A 59 -6.84 -0.04 14.54
C ILE A 59 -6.20 1.32 14.76
N THR A 60 -5.47 1.83 13.77
CA THR A 60 -4.76 3.11 13.87
C THR A 60 -5.63 4.34 13.63
N CYS A 61 -6.73 4.20 12.86
CA CYS A 61 -7.52 5.34 12.38
C CYS A 61 -8.87 5.50 13.08
N ASP A 62 -9.40 4.46 13.74
CA ASP A 62 -10.74 4.42 14.31
C ASP A 62 -10.72 3.98 15.78
N PRO A 63 -10.49 4.92 16.72
CA PRO A 63 -10.42 4.63 18.16
C PRO A 63 -11.64 3.91 18.73
N GLN A 64 -12.82 4.08 18.12
CA GLN A 64 -14.07 3.48 18.62
C GLN A 64 -14.09 1.97 18.41
N HIS A 65 -13.40 1.47 17.39
CA HIS A 65 -13.40 0.05 17.01
C HIS A 65 -12.04 -0.62 17.17
N THR A 66 -11.03 0.09 17.69
CA THR A 66 -9.66 -0.41 17.89
C THR A 66 -9.63 -1.74 18.64
N GLU A 67 -10.37 -1.88 19.74
CA GLU A 67 -10.41 -3.14 20.51
C GLU A 67 -10.95 -4.30 19.68
N ARG A 68 -12.07 -4.09 18.98
CA ARG A 68 -12.71 -5.11 18.14
C ARG A 68 -11.79 -5.60 17.03
N PHE A 69 -11.17 -4.68 16.30
CA PHE A 69 -10.25 -5.03 15.23
C PHE A 69 -8.93 -5.60 15.76
N GLY A 70 -8.47 -5.15 16.93
CA GLY A 70 -7.30 -5.68 17.64
C GLY A 70 -7.47 -7.16 18.02
N LEU A 71 -8.60 -7.52 18.63
CA LEU A 71 -8.94 -8.92 18.97
C LEU A 71 -8.99 -9.81 17.72
N LEU A 72 -9.58 -9.30 16.63
CA LEU A 72 -9.68 -10.02 15.37
C LEU A 72 -8.30 -10.24 14.71
N LEU A 73 -7.45 -9.21 14.77
CA LEU A 73 -6.08 -9.27 14.28
C LEU A 73 -5.25 -10.25 15.09
N GLU A 74 -5.32 -10.16 16.43
CA GLU A 74 -4.63 -11.08 17.34
C GLU A 74 -5.02 -12.53 17.06
N ALA A 75 -6.32 -12.83 16.99
CA ALA A 75 -6.80 -14.16 16.67
C ALA A 75 -6.22 -14.67 15.34
N MET A 76 -6.22 -13.84 14.29
CA MET A 76 -5.66 -14.20 12.99
C MET A 76 -4.15 -14.53 13.07
N LEU A 77 -3.38 -13.74 13.82
CA LEU A 77 -1.93 -13.91 13.96
C LEU A 77 -1.58 -15.16 14.78
N VAL A 78 -2.36 -15.48 15.82
CA VAL A 78 -2.16 -16.70 16.64
C VAL A 78 -2.26 -17.98 15.78
N PHE A 79 -3.19 -18.01 14.82
CA PHE A 79 -3.39 -19.19 13.96
C PHE A 79 -2.44 -19.26 12.76
N HIS A 80 -1.55 -18.28 12.55
CA HIS A 80 -0.64 -18.27 11.39
C HIS A 80 0.77 -17.69 11.68
N PRO A 81 1.55 -18.31 12.58
CA PRO A 81 2.84 -17.78 13.03
C PRO A 81 3.87 -17.61 11.91
N ALA A 82 3.83 -18.43 10.85
CA ALA A 82 4.75 -18.32 9.71
C ALA A 82 4.56 -17.02 8.90
N THR A 83 3.34 -16.52 8.78
CA THR A 83 3.02 -15.24 8.11
C THR A 83 3.24 -14.06 9.06
N CYS A 84 3.19 -14.27 10.39
CA CYS A 84 3.47 -13.21 11.36
C CYS A 84 4.87 -12.61 11.20
N ALA A 85 5.90 -13.45 11.02
CA ALA A 85 7.26 -12.96 10.80
C ALA A 85 7.35 -12.04 9.57
N GLU A 86 6.73 -12.47 8.46
CA GLU A 86 6.69 -11.69 7.23
C GLU A 86 5.96 -10.35 7.42
N LEU A 87 4.78 -10.37 8.08
CA LEU A 87 4.01 -9.16 8.38
C LEU A 87 4.77 -8.19 9.30
N LEU A 88 5.56 -8.71 10.25
CA LEU A 88 6.42 -7.89 11.11
C LEU A 88 7.50 -7.19 10.30
N TYR A 89 8.15 -7.88 9.35
CA TYR A 89 9.11 -7.25 8.45
C TYR A 89 8.46 -6.17 7.59
N GLN A 90 7.26 -6.43 7.08
CA GLN A 90 6.50 -5.42 6.34
C GLN A 90 6.21 -4.19 7.22
N GLN A 91 5.74 -4.39 8.45
CA GLN A 91 5.44 -3.29 9.38
C GLN A 91 6.71 -2.50 9.72
N GLU A 92 7.84 -3.17 9.94
CA GLU A 92 9.12 -2.50 10.18
C GLU A 92 9.57 -1.66 8.98
N LEU A 93 9.48 -2.21 7.75
CA LEU A 93 9.77 -1.46 6.53
C LEU A 93 8.91 -0.20 6.44
N ILE A 94 7.60 -0.32 6.67
CA ILE A 94 6.67 0.81 6.64
C ILE A 94 7.02 1.85 7.68
N ASN A 95 7.30 1.44 8.92
CA ASN A 95 7.68 2.37 9.97
C ASN A 95 8.96 3.16 9.61
N LYS A 96 9.97 2.49 9.04
CA LYS A 96 11.21 3.15 8.60
C LYS A 96 10.98 4.10 7.42
N ILE A 97 10.19 3.70 6.42
CA ILE A 97 9.83 4.57 5.29
C ILE A 97 8.99 5.76 5.75
N GLN A 98 8.05 5.56 6.67
CA GLN A 98 7.23 6.63 7.23
C GLN A 98 8.09 7.64 7.98
N ASN A 99 9.00 7.17 8.84
CA ASN A 99 9.94 8.05 9.54
C ASN A 99 10.80 8.85 8.54
N LEU A 100 11.30 8.20 7.48
CA LEU A 100 12.02 8.88 6.41
C LEU A 100 11.16 9.96 5.73
N ALA A 101 9.91 9.67 5.41
CA ALA A 101 8.99 10.61 4.79
C ALA A 101 8.74 11.83 5.70
N GLU A 102 8.53 11.62 6.99
CA GLU A 102 8.37 12.70 7.97
C GLU A 102 9.64 13.56 8.08
N VAL A 103 10.82 12.94 8.12
CA VAL A 103 12.12 13.64 8.14
C VAL A 103 12.33 14.46 6.87
N VAL A 104 11.97 13.92 5.70
CA VAL A 104 12.07 14.61 4.41
C VAL A 104 11.13 15.81 4.37
N VAL A 105 9.87 15.65 4.78
CA VAL A 105 8.87 16.73 4.83
C VAL A 105 9.30 17.84 5.81
N TYR A 106 9.89 17.48 6.94
CA TYR A 106 10.41 18.45 7.89
C TYR A 106 11.64 19.19 7.33
N SER A 107 12.59 18.44 6.78
CA SER A 107 13.85 18.96 6.25
C SER A 107 13.65 19.81 5.00
N SER A 108 12.63 19.53 4.17
CA SER A 108 12.34 20.30 2.96
C SER A 108 11.97 21.76 3.24
N LYS A 109 11.58 22.09 4.48
CA LYS A 109 11.31 23.47 4.92
C LYS A 109 12.58 24.25 5.30
N LYS A 110 13.70 23.55 5.48
CA LYS A 110 14.96 24.10 6.03
C LYS A 110 16.15 23.96 5.10
N MET A 111 16.16 22.94 4.25
CA MET A 111 17.29 22.58 3.38
C MET A 111 17.00 22.97 1.94
N ASN A 112 18.06 23.25 1.18
CA ASN A 112 17.93 23.36 -0.27
C ASN A 112 17.77 21.98 -0.91
N SER A 113 17.41 21.95 -2.20
CA SER A 113 17.15 20.69 -2.93
C SER A 113 18.36 19.73 -2.94
N LYS A 114 19.59 20.24 -3.04
CA LYS A 114 20.80 19.40 -3.10
C LYS A 114 21.08 18.73 -1.75
N GLU A 115 20.95 19.48 -0.67
CA GLU A 115 21.11 18.97 0.71
C GLU A 115 20.04 17.94 1.05
N LEU A 116 18.79 18.23 0.69
CA LEU A 116 17.65 17.33 0.92
C LEU A 116 17.83 16.01 0.17
N ASN A 117 18.24 16.06 -1.10
CA ASN A 117 18.53 14.86 -1.88
C ASN A 117 19.69 14.06 -1.27
N ARG A 118 20.76 14.71 -0.80
CA ARG A 118 21.87 14.02 -0.12
C ARG A 118 21.41 13.30 1.15
N LEU A 119 20.58 13.96 1.97
CA LEU A 119 19.98 13.35 3.16
C LEU A 119 19.12 12.14 2.78
N TYR A 120 18.25 12.30 1.78
CA TYR A 120 17.37 11.23 1.32
C TYR A 120 18.14 10.01 0.80
N THR A 121 19.10 10.21 -0.10
CA THR A 121 19.99 9.16 -0.61
C THR A 121 20.73 8.46 0.52
N HIS A 122 21.30 9.21 1.47
CA HIS A 122 22.00 8.62 2.61
C HIS A 122 21.09 7.72 3.46
N ARG A 123 19.87 8.19 3.78
CA ARG A 123 18.91 7.43 4.60
C ARG A 123 18.36 6.19 3.87
N LEU A 124 18.23 6.24 2.55
CA LEU A 124 17.86 5.06 1.76
C LEU A 124 18.99 4.03 1.73
N SER A 125 20.25 4.46 1.59
CA SER A 125 21.40 3.56 1.69
C SER A 125 21.49 2.93 3.08
N GLU A 126 21.29 3.72 4.14
CA GLU A 126 21.21 3.20 5.51
C GLU A 126 20.08 2.17 5.67
N LEU A 127 18.93 2.36 5.02
CA LEU A 127 17.84 1.39 5.06
C LEU A 127 18.22 0.06 4.36
N ASN A 128 18.98 0.10 3.27
CA ASN A 128 19.54 -1.11 2.66
C ASN A 128 20.45 -1.88 3.63
N GLU A 129 21.37 -1.19 4.30
CA GLU A 129 22.33 -1.81 5.21
C GLU A 129 21.69 -2.28 6.53
N THR A 130 20.76 -1.51 7.09
CA THR A 130 20.24 -1.76 8.46
C THR A 130 18.96 -2.60 8.50
N PHE A 131 18.24 -2.72 7.39
CA PHE A 131 17.01 -3.50 7.32
C PHE A 131 17.16 -4.65 6.32
N PHE A 132 17.35 -4.35 5.03
CA PHE A 132 17.33 -5.37 3.99
C PHE A 132 18.42 -6.43 4.15
N HIS A 133 19.65 -6.04 4.54
CA HIS A 133 20.77 -6.96 4.77
C HIS A 133 20.55 -7.92 5.98
N TYR A 134 19.68 -7.57 6.93
CA TYR A 134 19.45 -8.38 8.13
C TYR A 134 18.20 -9.28 8.05
N LEU A 135 17.48 -9.24 6.93
CA LEU A 135 16.32 -10.10 6.73
C LEU A 135 16.77 -11.56 6.49
N PRO A 136 16.07 -12.58 7.04
CA PRO A 136 16.48 -13.99 6.92
C PRO A 136 16.70 -14.50 5.49
N ASN A 137 15.98 -13.94 4.51
CA ASN A 137 16.09 -14.25 3.08
C ASN A 137 16.56 -13.04 2.26
N ASN A 138 17.10 -12.01 2.92
CA ASN A 138 17.37 -10.70 2.33
C ASN A 138 16.15 -10.09 1.62
N SER A 139 14.92 -10.47 2.01
CA SER A 139 13.72 -10.07 1.27
C SER A 139 12.52 -9.86 2.16
N VAL A 140 11.61 -9.02 1.68
CA VAL A 140 10.30 -8.78 2.28
C VAL A 140 9.23 -8.59 1.20
N GLN A 141 8.01 -8.99 1.51
CA GLN A 141 6.82 -8.75 0.71
C GLN A 141 6.39 -7.28 0.79
N LEU A 142 5.70 -6.77 -0.22
CA LEU A 142 5.11 -5.43 -0.15
C LEU A 142 3.66 -5.46 0.32
N PRO A 143 3.21 -4.49 1.15
CA PRO A 143 1.81 -4.40 1.59
C PRO A 143 0.78 -4.30 0.46
N ILE A 144 1.17 -3.74 -0.69
CA ILE A 144 0.29 -3.66 -1.87
C ILE A 144 0.02 -5.03 -2.50
N SER A 145 0.89 -6.03 -2.29
CA SER A 145 0.68 -7.40 -2.74
C SER A 145 1.71 -8.38 -2.14
N PRO A 146 1.27 -9.50 -1.54
CA PRO A 146 2.18 -10.54 -1.03
C PRO A 146 2.89 -11.31 -2.15
N LYS A 147 2.56 -11.03 -3.42
CA LYS A 147 3.23 -11.62 -4.58
C LYS A 147 4.52 -10.87 -4.95
N ILE A 148 4.69 -9.64 -4.46
CA ILE A 148 5.86 -8.83 -4.76
C ILE A 148 6.85 -8.97 -3.61
N HIS A 149 7.99 -9.59 -3.88
CA HIS A 149 9.09 -9.70 -2.92
C HIS A 149 10.23 -8.83 -3.39
N VAL A 150 10.76 -8.00 -2.49
CA VAL A 150 11.83 -7.05 -2.77
C VAL A 150 13.00 -7.28 -1.83
N HIS A 151 14.22 -7.04 -2.30
CA HIS A 151 15.44 -7.30 -1.53
C HIS A 151 16.34 -6.08 -1.28
N SER A 152 16.11 -4.96 -1.98
CA SER A 152 16.80 -3.70 -1.74
C SER A 152 16.15 -2.52 -2.48
N LEU A 153 16.54 -1.30 -2.12
CA LEU A 153 16.26 -0.07 -2.85
C LEU A 153 17.33 0.20 -3.91
N LEU A 154 16.90 0.58 -5.12
CA LEU A 154 17.74 1.21 -6.14
C LEU A 154 17.81 2.72 -5.84
N VAL A 155 18.70 3.07 -4.91
CA VAL A 155 18.77 4.42 -4.31
C VAL A 155 18.94 5.52 -5.34
N ASP A 156 19.74 5.26 -6.38
CA ASP A 156 20.01 6.14 -7.52
C ASP A 156 18.76 6.48 -8.36
N GLN A 157 17.73 5.62 -8.31
CA GLN A 157 16.48 5.80 -9.05
C GLN A 157 15.33 6.34 -8.18
N CYS A 158 15.54 6.41 -6.86
CA CYS A 158 14.58 6.97 -5.92
C CYS A 158 14.58 8.50 -6.00
N LYS A 159 13.42 9.13 -5.83
CA LYS A 159 13.28 10.60 -5.92
C LYS A 159 12.27 11.14 -4.92
N ILE A 160 12.44 12.41 -4.57
CA ILE A 160 11.47 13.18 -3.79
C ILE A 160 10.57 13.90 -4.79
N MET A 161 9.26 13.71 -4.70
CA MET A 161 8.32 14.36 -5.61
C MET A 161 8.06 15.81 -5.18
N SER A 162 7.87 16.71 -6.14
CA SER A 162 7.66 18.15 -5.92
C SER A 162 6.23 18.54 -5.53
N SER A 163 5.35 17.56 -5.24
CA SER A 163 3.95 17.79 -4.86
C SER A 163 3.83 18.35 -3.43
N LYS A 164 2.68 18.94 -3.09
CA LYS A 164 2.41 19.58 -1.78
C LYS A 164 2.77 18.70 -0.56
N MET A 165 2.47 17.40 -0.63
CA MET A 165 2.70 16.45 0.46
C MET A 165 4.06 15.73 0.37
N VAL A 166 4.93 16.17 -0.55
CA VAL A 166 6.31 15.67 -0.75
C VAL A 166 6.41 14.14 -0.72
N PRO A 167 5.65 13.41 -1.56
CA PRO A 167 5.65 11.96 -1.51
C PRO A 167 6.98 11.38 -1.98
N LEU A 168 7.36 10.24 -1.40
CA LEU A 168 8.60 9.54 -1.73
C LEU A 168 8.36 8.60 -2.91
N TRP A 169 9.15 8.74 -3.96
CA TRP A 169 9.21 7.77 -5.04
C TRP A 169 10.35 6.79 -4.75
N LEU A 170 9.97 5.53 -4.59
CA LEU A 170 10.86 4.45 -4.22
C LEU A 170 10.91 3.42 -5.34
N VAL A 171 12.12 2.95 -5.65
CA VAL A 171 12.37 1.93 -6.65
C VAL A 171 13.03 0.76 -5.96
N LEU A 172 12.37 -0.40 -5.96
CA LEU A 172 12.80 -1.59 -5.25
C LEU A 172 13.16 -2.70 -6.21
N LYS A 173 14.27 -3.39 -5.93
CA LYS A 173 14.71 -4.53 -6.72
C LYS A 173 13.94 -5.77 -6.28
N ASN A 174 13.34 -6.47 -7.25
CA ASN A 174 12.61 -7.71 -6.99
C ASN A 174 13.59 -8.85 -6.66
N VAL A 175 13.16 -9.76 -5.78
CA VAL A 175 13.90 -10.99 -5.44
C VAL A 175 14.06 -11.90 -6.63
N ASP A 176 13.08 -11.92 -7.52
CA ASP A 176 13.12 -12.76 -8.71
C ASP A 176 14.29 -12.31 -9.61
N THR A 177 15.32 -13.15 -9.65
CA THR A 177 16.59 -12.90 -10.35
C THR A 177 16.51 -13.26 -11.83
N VAL A 178 15.35 -13.73 -12.32
CA VAL A 178 15.11 -13.82 -13.76
C VAL A 178 15.30 -12.41 -14.32
N VAL A 179 16.34 -12.25 -15.16
CA VAL A 179 16.88 -10.98 -15.69
C VAL A 179 15.81 -10.04 -16.28
N THR A 180 14.63 -10.57 -16.59
CA THR A 180 13.51 -9.86 -17.19
C THR A 180 12.53 -9.22 -16.21
N VAL A 181 12.63 -9.45 -14.89
CA VAL A 181 11.68 -8.86 -13.94
C VAL A 181 12.08 -7.40 -13.66
N PRO A 182 11.29 -6.41 -14.10
CA PRO A 182 11.63 -5.01 -13.90
C PRO A 182 11.58 -4.66 -12.41
N PRO A 183 12.26 -3.59 -11.95
CA PRO A 183 12.12 -3.09 -10.59
C PRO A 183 10.66 -2.76 -10.26
N THR A 184 10.31 -2.86 -8.98
CA THR A 184 9.00 -2.43 -8.48
C THR A 184 9.06 -0.96 -8.11
N PHE A 185 8.15 -0.17 -8.68
CA PHE A 185 8.05 1.26 -8.42
C PHE A 185 6.86 1.51 -7.50
N ILE A 186 7.10 2.19 -6.38
CA ILE A 186 6.05 2.61 -5.45
C ILE A 186 6.20 4.08 -5.09
N MET A 187 5.08 4.68 -4.73
CA MET A 187 5.03 5.99 -4.13
C MET A 187 4.53 5.86 -2.70
N PHE A 188 5.30 6.34 -1.74
CA PHE A 188 4.89 6.42 -0.34
C PHE A 188 4.38 7.84 -0.04
N LYS A 189 3.19 7.95 0.53
CA LYS A 189 2.56 9.24 0.87
C LYS A 189 2.32 9.33 2.37
N VAL A 190 2.57 10.51 2.92
CA VAL A 190 2.21 10.88 4.29
C VAL A 190 1.39 12.16 4.25
N GLY A 191 0.29 12.19 4.99
CA GLY A 191 -0.62 13.33 5.08
C GLY A 191 -1.87 13.24 4.21
N ASP A 192 -2.00 12.20 3.39
CA ASP A 192 -3.22 11.91 2.62
C ASP A 192 -3.86 10.63 3.16
N ASP A 193 -5.19 10.63 3.31
CA ASP A 193 -5.95 9.44 3.69
C ASP A 193 -6.23 8.58 2.45
N LEU A 194 -5.43 7.52 2.28
CA LEU A 194 -5.54 6.62 1.13
C LEU A 194 -6.71 5.62 1.22
N ARG A 195 -7.52 5.64 2.30
CA ARG A 195 -8.70 4.76 2.40
C ARG A 195 -9.73 5.07 1.31
N GLN A 196 -9.88 6.35 0.95
CA GLN A 196 -10.78 6.76 -0.12
C GLN A 196 -10.28 6.24 -1.49
N ASP A 197 -9.00 6.40 -1.79
CA ASP A 197 -8.38 5.85 -3.00
C ASP A 197 -8.54 4.33 -3.08
N MET A 198 -8.35 3.61 -1.97
CA MET A 198 -8.55 2.16 -1.91
C MET A 198 -9.97 1.76 -2.28
N LEU A 199 -10.97 2.45 -1.73
CA LEU A 199 -12.37 2.20 -2.04
C LEU A 199 -12.67 2.49 -3.51
N THR A 200 -12.26 3.67 -4.02
CA THR A 200 -12.49 4.05 -5.42
C THR A 200 -11.89 3.04 -6.39
N LEU A 201 -10.62 2.65 -6.19
CA LEU A 201 -9.95 1.68 -7.06
C LEU A 201 -10.54 0.28 -6.96
N GLN A 202 -11.08 -0.10 -5.79
CA GLN A 202 -11.80 -1.36 -5.66
C GLN A 202 -13.13 -1.36 -6.41
N ILE A 203 -13.89 -0.25 -6.35
CA ILE A 203 -15.12 -0.10 -7.14
C ILE A 203 -14.80 -0.13 -8.64
N LEU A 204 -13.73 0.52 -9.08
CA LEU A 204 -13.28 0.44 -10.48
C LEU A 204 -12.95 -0.99 -10.90
N ARG A 205 -12.29 -1.80 -10.04
CA ARG A 205 -12.05 -3.23 -10.32
C ARG A 205 -13.34 -4.04 -10.38
N LEU A 206 -14.34 -3.70 -9.57
CA LEU A 206 -15.65 -4.36 -9.62
C LEU A 206 -16.37 -4.01 -10.94
N MET A 207 -16.37 -2.74 -11.35
CA MET A 207 -16.91 -2.29 -12.63
C MET A 207 -16.23 -2.98 -13.80
N ASP A 208 -14.90 -3.03 -13.79
CA ASP A 208 -14.10 -3.75 -14.79
C ASP A 208 -14.49 -5.22 -14.88
N SER A 209 -14.65 -5.90 -13.74
CA SER A 209 -15.12 -7.29 -13.71
C SER A 209 -16.53 -7.47 -14.26
N ILE A 210 -17.44 -6.51 -14.06
CA ILE A 210 -18.80 -6.55 -14.60
C ILE A 210 -18.75 -6.40 -16.12
N TRP A 211 -18.02 -5.40 -16.63
CA TRP A 211 -17.91 -5.16 -18.08
C TRP A 211 -17.23 -6.31 -18.80
N LEU A 212 -16.16 -6.88 -18.24
CA LEU A 212 -15.49 -8.05 -18.82
C LEU A 212 -16.41 -9.27 -18.92
N ASN A 213 -17.32 -9.48 -17.96
CA ASN A 213 -18.32 -10.57 -18.03
C ASN A 213 -19.33 -10.35 -19.17
N GLU A 214 -19.55 -9.10 -19.57
CA GLU A 214 -20.37 -8.72 -20.73
C GLU A 214 -19.53 -8.57 -22.02
N ASN A 215 -18.31 -9.11 -22.04
CA ASN A 215 -17.35 -9.02 -23.15
C ASN A 215 -16.96 -7.57 -23.53
N MET A 216 -17.01 -6.63 -22.59
CA MET A 216 -16.55 -5.26 -22.76
C MET A 216 -15.23 -5.03 -21.99
N ASP A 217 -14.11 -4.98 -22.72
CA ASP A 217 -12.82 -4.61 -22.16
C ASP A 217 -12.57 -3.10 -22.36
N LEU A 218 -12.86 -2.29 -21.33
CA LEU A 218 -12.64 -0.85 -21.33
C LEU A 218 -11.20 -0.44 -21.02
N ARG A 219 -10.28 -1.42 -20.90
CA ARG A 219 -8.84 -1.20 -20.70
C ARG A 219 -8.52 -0.36 -19.46
N LEU A 220 -9.31 -0.53 -18.38
CA LEU A 220 -9.02 0.12 -17.11
C LEU A 220 -7.70 -0.41 -16.53
N SER A 221 -6.96 0.47 -15.86
CA SER A 221 -5.72 0.12 -15.16
C SER A 221 -5.77 0.56 -13.69
N PRO A 222 -6.63 -0.06 -12.85
CA PRO A 222 -6.76 0.29 -11.44
C PRO A 222 -5.53 -0.19 -10.65
N TYR A 223 -4.54 0.69 -10.53
CA TYR A 223 -3.30 0.45 -9.79
C TYR A 223 -3.55 0.11 -8.31
N ARG A 224 -2.61 -0.58 -7.67
CA ARG A 224 -2.73 -0.98 -6.27
C ARG A 224 -2.46 0.18 -5.33
N VAL A 225 -3.26 0.27 -4.28
CA VAL A 225 -3.09 1.22 -3.17
C VAL A 225 -3.32 0.46 -1.88
N MET A 226 -2.49 0.74 -0.88
CA MET A 226 -2.66 0.23 0.47
C MET A 226 -2.42 1.36 1.47
N ALA A 227 -3.45 1.74 2.20
CA ALA A 227 -3.32 2.56 3.40
C ALA A 227 -2.65 1.71 4.49
N THR A 228 -1.63 2.27 5.14
CA THR A 228 -0.82 1.54 6.14
C THR A 228 -1.04 2.05 7.56
N GLY A 229 -1.95 3.00 7.74
CA GLY A 229 -2.35 3.55 9.03
C GLY A 229 -2.14 5.06 9.09
N ASN A 230 -1.96 5.56 10.32
CA ASN A 230 -1.72 6.96 10.59
C ASN A 230 -0.35 7.19 11.26
N THR A 231 0.21 8.38 11.07
CA THR A 231 1.41 8.80 11.79
C THR A 231 1.14 8.99 13.28
N VAL A 232 2.13 8.64 14.12
CA VAL A 232 2.01 8.70 15.59
C VAL A 232 1.92 10.15 16.09
N ASP A 233 2.62 11.06 15.43
CA ASP A 233 2.81 12.45 15.87
C ASP A 233 1.57 13.34 15.64
N ASN A 234 0.81 13.08 14.58
CA ASN A 234 -0.22 14.01 14.08
C ASN A 234 -1.44 13.29 13.47
N ASN A 235 -1.57 11.99 13.67
CA ASN A 235 -2.67 11.18 13.17
C ASN A 235 -2.93 11.36 11.66
N ARG A 236 -1.85 11.50 10.88
CA ARG A 236 -1.94 11.75 9.43
C ARG A 236 -1.96 10.45 8.66
N GLY A 237 -2.88 10.30 7.71
CA GLY A 237 -2.93 9.13 6.84
C GLY A 237 -1.61 8.87 6.11
N CYS A 238 -1.22 7.60 6.04
CA CYS A 238 -0.07 7.17 5.27
C CYS A 238 -0.36 5.90 4.46
N GLY A 239 0.43 5.69 3.42
CA GLY A 239 0.41 4.42 2.70
C GLY A 239 1.15 4.44 1.37
N ILE A 240 0.97 3.34 0.65
CA ILE A 240 1.70 3.01 -0.57
C ILE A 240 0.75 3.02 -1.76
N ILE A 241 1.23 3.61 -2.85
CA ILE A 241 0.62 3.58 -4.17
C ILE A 241 1.57 2.89 -5.14
N GLU A 242 1.06 1.94 -5.92
CA GLU A 242 1.77 1.37 -7.05
C GLU A 242 1.94 2.42 -8.15
N VAL A 243 3.16 2.56 -8.65
CA VAL A 243 3.44 3.43 -9.79
C VAL A 243 3.16 2.68 -11.08
N VAL A 244 2.30 3.27 -11.92
CA VAL A 244 2.12 2.82 -13.31
C VAL A 244 3.30 3.32 -14.14
N VAL A 245 4.21 2.41 -14.48
CA VAL A 245 5.37 2.73 -15.32
C VAL A 245 4.96 3.13 -16.74
N ARG A 246 5.85 3.83 -17.45
CA ARG A 246 5.59 4.35 -18.81
C ARG A 246 4.33 5.22 -18.90
N SER A 247 4.03 5.95 -17.82
CA SER A 247 2.95 6.93 -17.78
C SER A 247 3.52 8.33 -17.50
N CYS A 248 2.77 9.35 -17.93
CA CYS A 248 3.01 10.75 -17.60
C CYS A 248 1.66 11.42 -17.39
N THR A 249 1.62 12.49 -16.59
CA THR A 249 0.38 13.26 -16.42
C THR A 249 0.05 14.04 -17.69
N THR A 250 -1.23 14.21 -18.00
CA THR A 250 -1.66 15.04 -19.15
C THR A 250 -1.10 16.45 -19.06
N ALA A 251 -1.05 17.02 -17.86
CA ALA A 251 -0.40 18.31 -17.61
C ALA A 251 1.12 18.27 -17.90
N GLY A 252 1.81 17.20 -17.54
CA GLY A 252 3.23 17.00 -17.87
C GLY A 252 3.48 16.96 -19.38
N ILE A 253 2.64 16.24 -20.12
CA ILE A 253 2.70 16.20 -21.60
C ILE A 253 2.51 17.61 -22.18
N GLN A 254 1.51 18.36 -21.70
CA GLN A 254 1.25 19.72 -22.18
C GLN A 254 2.37 20.71 -21.82
N MET A 255 2.97 20.56 -20.64
CA MET A 255 4.14 21.36 -20.25
C MET A 255 5.33 21.11 -21.20
N THR A 256 5.54 19.87 -21.64
CA THR A 256 6.66 19.52 -22.53
C THR A 256 6.39 19.88 -23.99
N TYR A 257 5.19 19.63 -24.50
CA TYR A 257 4.89 19.70 -25.95
C TYR A 257 3.85 20.76 -26.34
N GLY A 258 3.05 21.26 -25.39
CA GLY A 258 1.91 22.16 -25.61
C GLY A 258 2.24 23.67 -25.56
N GLY A 259 3.48 24.05 -25.22
CA GLY A 259 3.87 25.47 -25.13
C GLY A 259 4.02 26.01 -23.70
N GLY A 260 4.11 25.13 -22.70
CA GLY A 260 4.43 25.50 -21.32
C GLY A 260 3.23 25.92 -20.46
N ALA A 261 3.50 26.63 -19.36
CA ALA A 261 2.52 26.93 -18.30
C ALA A 261 1.40 27.91 -18.70
N GLY A 262 1.39 28.41 -19.94
CA GLY A 262 0.41 29.38 -20.42
C GLY A 262 -1.00 28.82 -20.67
N GLY A 263 -1.21 27.50 -20.53
CA GLY A 263 -2.54 26.89 -20.62
C GLY A 263 -3.15 26.85 -22.03
N ALA A 264 -2.41 27.25 -23.07
CA ALA A 264 -2.84 27.11 -24.46
C ALA A 264 -2.75 25.64 -24.86
N PHE A 265 -3.88 24.93 -24.78
CA PHE A 265 -3.97 23.55 -25.27
C PHE A 265 -3.82 23.56 -26.79
N LYS A 266 -2.77 22.91 -27.30
CA LYS A 266 -2.72 22.55 -28.72
C LYS A 266 -3.73 21.42 -28.93
N LEU A 267 -4.86 21.75 -29.56
CA LEU A 267 -5.84 20.80 -30.09
C LEU A 267 -5.26 20.09 -31.32
#